data_AF-A0A2G2PHV9-F1
#
_entry.id   AF-A0A2G2PHV9-F1
#
_cell.length_a   1.000
_cell.length_b   1.000
_cell.length_c   1.000
_cell.angle_alpha   90.00
_cell.angle_beta   90.00
_cell.angle_gamma   90.00
#
_symmetry.space_group_name_H-M   'P 1'
#
loop_
_entity.id
_entity.type
_entity.pdbx_description
1 polymer ?
#
loop_
_entity_poly.entity_id
_entity_poly.type
_entity_poly.pdbx_seq_one_letter_code
_entity_poly.pdbx_strand_id
1 'polypeptide(L)'
;MKDDYMMFIPRLLFSVLFIITTTYASQAFVERLYTNVLDRTADTSGLTLWINELSNSTAADVANSFFNSQEFTAKNYSDGEFIDIVYRTYLNREADVSGYNN
;
A
#
# COMPACT_ATOMS: atom_id res chain seq x y z
N MET A 1 26.70 36.89 9.53
CA MET A 1 27.12 35.48 9.26
C MET A 1 26.46 34.48 10.22
N LYS A 2 25.34 34.83 10.90
CA LYS A 2 24.47 33.86 11.61
C LYS A 2 23.07 33.82 10.97
N ASP A 3 22.83 34.67 9.99
CA ASP A 3 21.50 34.97 9.45
C ASP A 3 21.17 34.14 8.21
N ASP A 4 22.19 33.58 7.54
CA ASP A 4 22.01 32.70 6.37
C ASP A 4 21.39 31.35 6.74
N TYR A 5 21.63 30.84 7.96
CA TYR A 5 21.07 29.55 8.40
C TYR A 5 19.54 29.58 8.55
N MET A 6 18.96 30.73 8.90
CA MET A 6 17.52 30.85 9.12
C MET A 6 16.69 30.84 7.83
N MET A 7 17.32 31.05 6.67
CA MET A 7 16.68 30.94 5.35
C MET A 7 16.66 29.50 4.81
N PHE A 8 17.58 28.64 5.23
CA PHE A 8 17.73 27.26 4.72
C PHE A 8 17.05 26.18 5.58
N ILE A 9 16.94 26.37 6.91
CA ILE A 9 16.29 25.40 7.81
C ILE A 9 14.81 25.10 7.44
N PRO A 10 13.96 26.07 7.03
CA PRO A 10 12.56 25.79 6.69
C PRO A 10 12.41 24.87 5.46
N ARG A 11 13.25 25.04 4.43
CA ARG A 11 13.22 24.19 3.23
C ARG A 11 13.74 22.77 3.51
N LEU A 12 14.80 22.65 4.31
CA LEU A 12 15.35 21.34 4.66
C LEU A 12 14.36 20.53 5.50
N LEU A 13 13.75 21.16 6.52
CA LEU A 13 12.79 20.51 7.40
C LEU A 13 11.52 20.06 6.64
N PHE A 14 11.00 20.90 5.74
CA PHE A 14 9.84 20.55 4.93
C PHE A 14 10.13 19.39 3.97
N SER A 15 11.28 19.41 3.29
CA SER A 15 11.70 18.30 2.44
C SER A 15 11.87 17.00 3.22
N VAL A 16 12.52 17.05 4.39
CA VAL A 16 12.72 15.86 5.24
C VAL A 16 11.39 15.32 5.77
N LEU A 17 10.51 16.19 6.29
CA LEU A 17 9.19 15.77 6.77
C LEU A 17 8.32 15.19 5.64
N PHE A 18 8.36 15.80 4.46
CA PHE A 18 7.63 15.34 3.29
C PHE A 18 8.12 13.95 2.83
N ILE A 19 9.44 13.74 2.77
CA ILE A 19 10.04 12.44 2.44
C ILE A 19 9.60 11.40 3.48
N ILE A 20 9.77 11.69 4.77
CA ILE A 20 9.42 10.78 5.87
C ILE A 20 7.94 10.38 5.79
N THR A 21 7.04 11.36 5.64
CA THR A 21 5.59 11.09 5.57
C THR A 21 5.22 10.24 4.36
N THR A 22 5.83 10.52 3.21
CA THR A 22 5.60 9.75 1.98
C THR A 22 6.08 8.30 2.14
N THR A 23 7.28 8.09 2.70
CA THR A 23 7.81 6.74 2.96
C THR A 23 6.89 5.95 3.90
N TYR A 24 6.42 6.56 4.99
CA TYR A 24 5.49 5.90 5.91
C TYR A 24 4.16 5.56 5.24
N ALA A 25 3.62 6.45 4.40
CA ALA A 25 2.38 6.18 3.67
C ALA A 25 2.53 5.01 2.68
N SER A 26 3.63 4.97 1.91
CA SER A 26 3.93 3.86 1.00
C SER A 26 4.09 2.54 1.74
N GLN A 27 4.80 2.54 2.88
CA GLN A 27 4.96 1.36 3.72
C GLN A 27 3.60 0.85 4.24
N ALA A 28 2.82 1.72 4.87
CA ALA A 28 1.51 1.35 5.43
C ALA A 28 0.55 0.85 4.34
N PHE A 29 0.60 1.44 3.14
CA PHE A 29 -0.19 0.98 2.00
C PHE A 29 0.20 -0.45 1.59
N VAL A 30 1.49 -0.74 1.42
CA VAL A 30 1.97 -2.08 1.04
C VAL A 30 1.67 -3.11 2.13
N GLU A 31 1.86 -2.78 3.41
CA GLU A 31 1.52 -3.64 4.54
C GLU A 31 0.04 -4.00 4.57
N ARG A 32 -0.84 -3.04 4.24
CA ARG A 32 -2.27 -3.30 4.10
C ARG A 32 -2.58 -4.24 2.94
N LEU A 33 -1.87 -4.14 1.81
CA LEU A 33 -2.03 -5.09 0.70
C LEU A 33 -1.63 -6.51 1.12
N TYR A 34 -0.49 -6.68 1.78
CA TYR A 34 -0.08 -7.98 2.33
C TYR A 34 -1.12 -8.57 3.28
N THR A 35 -1.66 -7.74 4.17
CA THR A 35 -2.65 -8.18 5.16
C THR A 35 -3.98 -8.52 4.50
N ASN A 36 -4.52 -7.64 3.66
CA ASN A 36 -5.87 -7.81 3.11
C ASN A 36 -5.92 -8.81 1.96
N VAL A 37 -4.89 -8.83 1.10
CA VAL A 37 -4.89 -9.62 -0.15
C VAL A 37 -4.20 -10.96 0.03
N LEU A 38 -3.12 -11.01 0.82
CA LEU A 38 -2.31 -12.23 0.98
C LEU A 38 -2.44 -12.84 2.39
N ASP A 39 -3.20 -12.23 3.29
CA ASP A 39 -3.42 -12.72 4.66
C ASP A 39 -2.11 -13.13 5.33
N ARG A 40 -1.11 -12.23 5.26
CA ARG A 40 0.18 -12.38 5.93
C ARG A 40 0.85 -11.05 6.18
N THR A 41 1.87 -11.04 7.03
CA THR A 41 2.77 -9.90 7.19
C THR A 41 3.78 -9.84 6.04
N ALA A 42 4.10 -8.62 5.62
CA ALA A 42 5.17 -8.38 4.65
C ALA A 42 6.53 -8.81 5.23
N ASP A 43 7.35 -9.47 4.43
CA ASP A 43 8.77 -9.62 4.71
C ASP A 43 9.54 -8.37 4.28
N THR A 44 10.71 -8.13 4.87
CA THR A 44 11.50 -6.91 4.62
C THR A 44 11.88 -6.76 3.14
N SER A 45 12.21 -7.86 2.46
CA SER A 45 12.55 -7.85 1.04
C SER A 45 11.34 -7.49 0.16
N GLY A 46 10.19 -8.12 0.38
CA GLY A 46 8.96 -7.87 -0.36
C GLY A 46 8.47 -6.44 -0.15
N LEU A 47 8.46 -5.97 1.10
CA LEU A 47 8.10 -4.59 1.43
C LEU A 47 8.97 -3.58 0.68
N THR A 48 10.29 -3.78 0.68
CA THR A 48 11.24 -2.92 -0.03
C THR A 48 10.99 -2.95 -1.54
N LEU A 49 10.74 -4.12 -2.11
CA LEU A 49 10.46 -4.30 -3.54
C LEU A 49 9.23 -3.48 -3.97
N TRP A 50 8.12 -3.63 -3.25
CA TRP A 50 6.87 -2.95 -3.59
C TRP A 50 6.90 -1.44 -3.31
N ILE A 51 7.61 -0.99 -2.27
CA ILE A 51 7.83 0.45 -2.03
C ILE A 51 8.62 1.06 -3.19
N ASN A 52 9.64 0.36 -3.71
CA ASN A 52 10.38 0.83 -4.87
C ASN A 52 9.49 0.85 -6.13
N GLU A 53 8.61 -0.14 -6.30
CA GLU A 53 7.66 -0.19 -7.41
C GLU A 53 6.67 0.99 -7.41
N LEU A 54 6.23 1.44 -6.23
CA LEU A 54 5.38 2.65 -6.08
C LEU A 54 6.07 3.94 -6.57
N SER A 55 7.38 3.93 -6.79
CA SER A 55 8.08 5.07 -7.40
C SER A 55 7.86 5.16 -8.92
N ASN A 56 7.48 4.05 -9.56
CA ASN A 56 7.33 3.94 -11.01
C ASN A 56 5.89 3.60 -11.46
N SER A 57 5.05 3.16 -10.52
CA SER A 57 3.72 2.63 -10.78
C SER A 57 2.67 3.30 -9.89
N THR A 58 1.40 3.28 -10.30
CA THR A 58 0.33 3.80 -9.45
C THR A 58 0.01 2.81 -8.32
N ALA A 59 -0.60 3.30 -7.24
CA ALA A 59 -1.09 2.43 -6.16
C ALA A 59 -2.08 1.36 -6.66
N ALA A 60 -2.87 1.68 -7.70
CA ALA A 60 -3.79 0.74 -8.32
C ALA A 60 -3.05 -0.36 -9.09
N ASP A 61 -1.97 -0.04 -9.80
CA ASP A 61 -1.15 -1.03 -10.53
C ASP A 61 -0.46 -1.98 -9.55
N VAL A 62 0.05 -1.46 -8.44
CA VAL A 62 0.64 -2.28 -7.38
C VAL A 62 -0.42 -3.19 -6.76
N ALA A 63 -1.59 -2.68 -6.40
CA ALA A 63 -2.68 -3.52 -5.89
C ALA A 63 -3.08 -4.61 -6.90
N ASN A 64 -3.24 -4.27 -8.18
CA ASN A 64 -3.52 -5.24 -9.24
C ASN A 64 -2.44 -6.32 -9.35
N SER A 65 -1.17 -5.97 -9.12
CA SER A 65 -0.07 -6.93 -9.14
C SER A 65 -0.16 -7.96 -8.01
N PHE A 66 -0.70 -7.58 -6.84
CA PHE A 66 -0.99 -8.53 -5.76
C PHE A 66 -2.09 -9.52 -6.16
N PHE A 67 -3.20 -9.05 -6.72
CA PHE A 67 -4.30 -9.92 -7.18
C PHE A 67 -3.90 -10.87 -8.32
N ASN A 68 -2.94 -10.47 -9.17
CA ASN A 68 -2.43 -11.30 -10.26
C ASN A 68 -1.22 -12.17 -9.85
N SER A 69 -0.81 -12.13 -8.58
CA SER A 69 0.35 -12.90 -8.12
C SER A 69 0.04 -14.40 -8.04
N GLN A 70 1.07 -15.22 -8.25
CA GLN A 70 0.99 -16.65 -7.99
C GLN A 70 0.62 -16.94 -6.52
N GLU A 71 1.05 -16.07 -5.62
CA GLU A 71 0.76 -16.19 -4.19
C GLU A 71 -0.72 -16.02 -3.89
N PHE A 72 -1.37 -15.02 -4.49
CA PHE A 72 -2.81 -14.83 -4.39
C PHE A 72 -3.57 -16.02 -4.98
N THR A 73 -3.16 -16.48 -6.17
CA THR A 73 -3.78 -17.64 -6.82
C THR A 73 -3.65 -18.89 -5.95
N ALA A 74 -2.51 -19.08 -5.28
CA ALA A 74 -2.27 -20.23 -4.40
C ALA A 74 -3.13 -20.24 -3.12
N LYS A 75 -3.72 -19.09 -2.73
CA LYS A 75 -4.68 -19.04 -1.61
C LYS A 75 -6.00 -19.73 -1.92
N ASN A 76 -6.35 -19.89 -3.21
CA ASN A 76 -7.62 -20.48 -3.64
C ASN A 76 -8.84 -19.85 -2.94
N TYR A 77 -8.87 -18.52 -2.83
CA TYR A 77 -10.03 -17.81 -2.29
C TYR A 77 -11.29 -18.14 -3.09
N SER A 78 -12.40 -18.33 -2.40
CA SER A 78 -13.73 -18.40 -3.00
C SER A 78 -14.13 -17.05 -3.59
N ASP A 79 -15.14 -17.05 -4.47
CA ASP A 79 -15.67 -15.82 -5.07
C ASP A 79 -16.16 -14.83 -4.01
N GLY A 80 -16.76 -15.32 -2.91
CA GLY A 80 -17.18 -14.48 -1.78
C GLY A 80 -16.00 -13.84 -1.05
N GLU A 81 -14.94 -14.61 -0.77
CA GLU A 81 -13.71 -14.07 -0.16
C GLU A 81 -13.02 -13.08 -1.09
N PHE A 82 -13.00 -13.34 -2.40
CA PHE A 82 -12.46 -12.41 -3.39
C PHE A 82 -13.19 -11.05 -3.34
N ILE A 83 -14.53 -11.07 -3.33
CA ILE A 83 -15.35 -9.85 -3.23
C ILE A 83 -15.00 -9.09 -1.94
N ASP A 84 -14.97 -9.77 -0.81
CA ASP A 84 -14.62 -9.20 0.48
C ASP A 84 -13.22 -8.55 0.48
N ILE A 85 -12.22 -9.22 -0.11
CA ILE A 85 -10.86 -8.71 -0.23
C ILE A 85 -10.82 -7.44 -1.10
N VAL A 86 -11.55 -7.42 -2.23
CA VAL A 86 -11.62 -6.25 -3.12
C VAL A 86 -12.24 -5.05 -2.39
N TYR A 87 -13.35 -5.26 -1.67
CA TYR A 87 -14.00 -4.20 -0.90
C TYR A 87 -13.10 -3.64 0.19
N ARG A 88 -12.44 -4.50 0.98
CA ARG A 88 -11.48 -4.05 2.01
C ARG A 88 -10.28 -3.33 1.40
N THR A 89 -9.80 -3.76 0.24
CA THR A 89 -8.56 -3.23 -0.37
C THR A 89 -8.77 -1.87 -1.04
N TYR A 90 -9.85 -1.71 -1.81
CA TYR A 90 -10.09 -0.48 -2.58
C TYR A 90 -11.03 0.50 -1.87
N LEU A 91 -12.00 0.02 -1.09
CA LEU A 91 -13.04 0.84 -0.48
C LEU A 91 -12.89 0.97 1.04
N ASN A 92 -11.97 0.22 1.65
CA ASN A 92 -11.72 0.22 3.09
C ASN A 92 -13.03 0.01 3.90
N ARG A 93 -13.89 -0.89 3.42
CA ARG A 93 -15.15 -1.31 4.05
C ARG A 93 -15.40 -2.79 3.77
N GLU A 94 -16.26 -3.42 4.57
CA GLU A 94 -16.75 -4.77 4.26
C GLU A 94 -17.77 -4.72 3.12
N ALA A 95 -17.90 -5.83 2.39
CA ALA A 95 -18.98 -6.00 1.42
C ALA A 95 -20.32 -6.06 2.14
N ASP A 96 -21.32 -5.36 1.62
CA ASP A 96 -22.68 -5.46 2.15
C ASP A 96 -23.29 -6.80 1.73
N VAL A 97 -24.27 -7.30 2.49
CA VAL A 97 -24.95 -8.60 2.25
C VAL A 97 -25.55 -8.72 0.84
N SER A 98 -25.80 -7.59 0.16
CA SER A 98 -26.29 -7.52 -1.22
C SER A 98 -25.20 -7.69 -2.29
N GLY A 99 -23.92 -7.53 -1.94
CA GLY A 99 -22.77 -7.73 -2.83
C GLY A 99 -22.40 -9.21 -3.02
N TYR A 100 -22.90 -10.09 -2.15
CA TYR A 100 -22.66 -11.54 -2.18
C TYR A 100 -23.54 -12.31 -3.19
N ASN A 101 -24.56 -11.67 -3.78
CA ASN A 101 -25.66 -12.35 -4.50
C ASN A 101 -25.77 -12.00 -6.01
N ASN A 102 -24.74 -11.46 -6.65
CA ASN A 102 -24.73 -11.22 -8.11
C ASN A 102 -23.48 -11.77 -8.78
#